data_AF-A0A9X0AYX6-F1
#
_entry.id   AF-A0A9X0AYX6-F1
#
_cell.length_a   1.000
_cell.length_b   1.000
_cell.length_c   1.000
_cell.angle_alpha   90.00
_cell.angle_beta   90.00
_cell.angle_gamma   90.00
#
_symmetry.space_group_name_H-M   'P 1'
#
loop_
_entity.id
_entity.type
_entity.pdbx_description
1 polymer ?
#
loop_
_entity_poly.entity_id
_entity_poly.type
_entity_poly.pdbx_seq_one_letter_code
_entity_poly.pdbx_strand_id
1 'polypeptide(L)'
;MDRMTTCSLLSSIRELYWKSKTPSASSKRSSTSIIPIPDLGKLDIIEDTTSPQTEFYVQKILSIYTLLSQLADLSPSPTVNVLFSDLVGTCITIVPDSISKGVLSDPRISSILPALRVICSTAEACMESYWAKAISSAKTCEDGKSAYILLS
;
A
#
# COMPACT_ATOMS: atom_id res chain seq x y z
N MET A 1 15.29 3.34 -22.99
CA MET A 1 13.99 3.73 -22.40
C MET A 1 14.30 4.67 -21.25
N ASP A 2 13.90 5.93 -21.37
CA ASP A 2 14.47 7.05 -20.62
C ASP A 2 13.96 7.10 -19.16
N ARG A 3 14.86 7.18 -18.18
CA ARG A 3 14.53 7.20 -16.74
C ARG A 3 13.71 8.44 -16.33
N MET A 4 13.71 9.48 -17.17
CA MET A 4 12.96 10.71 -16.92
C MET A 4 11.45 10.55 -17.15
N THR A 5 11.03 9.61 -18.00
CA THR A 5 9.62 9.42 -18.36
C THR A 5 8.83 8.70 -17.25
N THR A 6 9.46 7.78 -16.50
CA THR A 6 8.78 7.00 -15.45
C THR A 6 8.51 7.84 -14.20
N CYS A 7 9.42 8.71 -13.77
CA CYS A 7 9.21 9.59 -12.62
C CYS A 7 8.11 10.63 -12.87
N SER A 8 7.97 11.08 -14.12
CA SER A 8 6.92 12.01 -14.53
C SER A 8 5.53 11.35 -14.45
N LEU A 9 5.42 10.11 -14.93
CA LEU A 9 4.16 9.34 -14.88
C LEU A 9 3.71 9.08 -13.43
N LEU A 10 4.63 8.71 -12.53
CA LEU A 10 4.30 8.49 -11.13
C LEU A 10 3.83 9.76 -10.42
N SER A 11 4.40 10.91 -10.79
CA SER A 11 3.97 12.21 -10.29
C SER A 11 2.56 12.57 -10.78
N SER A 12 2.25 12.29 -12.05
CA SER A 12 0.91 12.52 -12.63
C SER A 12 -0.16 11.61 -12.03
N ILE A 13 0.16 10.34 -11.77
CA ILE A 13 -0.78 9.39 -11.13
C ILE A 13 -1.04 9.80 -9.68
N ARG A 14 0.00 10.25 -8.97
CA ARG A 14 -0.12 10.77 -7.60
C ARG A 14 -1.07 11.97 -7.54
N GLU A 15 -0.91 12.96 -8.41
CA GLU A 15 -1.77 14.15 -8.43
C GLU A 15 -3.26 13.81 -8.70
N LEU A 16 -3.54 12.87 -9.60
CA LEU A 16 -4.91 12.45 -9.90
C LEU A 16 -5.59 11.77 -8.70
N TYR A 17 -4.87 10.91 -7.99
CA TYR A 17 -5.39 10.23 -6.79
C TYR A 17 -5.65 11.19 -5.61
N TRP A 18 -4.80 12.20 -5.44
CA TRP A 18 -4.99 13.20 -4.39
C TRP A 18 -6.14 14.17 -4.69
N LYS A 19 -6.35 14.54 -5.96
CA LYS A 19 -7.42 15.45 -6.40
C LYS A 19 -8.83 14.91 -6.13
N SER A 20 -9.03 13.59 -6.16
CA SER A 20 -10.35 12.97 -5.92
C SER A 20 -10.74 12.89 -4.44
N LYS A 21 -9.88 13.31 -3.50
CA LYS A 21 -10.10 13.18 -2.05
C LYS A 21 -10.70 14.43 -1.38
N THR A 22 -11.54 15.20 -2.07
CA THR A 22 -12.37 16.24 -1.43
C THR A 22 -13.77 15.69 -1.12
N PRO A 23 -14.19 15.53 0.15
CA PRO A 23 -15.54 15.11 0.47
C PRO A 23 -16.51 16.29 0.28
N SER A 24 -17.32 16.24 -0.78
CA SER A 24 -18.43 17.16 -1.00
C SER A 24 -19.77 16.45 -0.77
N ALA A 25 -20.59 17.11 0.06
CA ALA A 25 -22.05 17.07 0.14
C ALA A 25 -22.78 15.84 0.72
N SER A 26 -23.27 16.02 1.96
CA SER A 26 -24.70 16.11 2.28
C SER A 26 -25.67 15.63 1.19
N SER A 27 -26.44 14.57 1.47
CA SER A 27 -27.72 14.34 0.80
C SER A 27 -28.77 13.77 1.76
N LYS A 28 -29.97 14.31 1.64
CA LYS A 28 -31.10 14.23 2.57
C LYS A 28 -31.86 12.91 2.41
N ARG A 29 -32.28 12.37 3.56
CA ARG A 29 -33.20 11.23 3.70
C ARG A 29 -34.61 11.65 3.27
N SER A 30 -35.22 10.90 2.34
CA SER A 30 -36.67 10.90 2.12
C SER A 30 -37.19 9.46 2.03
N SER A 31 -38.19 9.18 2.86
CA SER A 31 -39.16 8.07 2.80
C SER A 31 -39.87 8.06 1.43
N THR A 32 -40.48 7.02 0.86
CA THR A 32 -41.35 5.93 1.39
C THR A 32 -41.65 4.98 0.21
N SER A 33 -41.96 3.71 0.50
CA SER A 33 -43.04 2.87 -0.10
C SER A 33 -42.61 1.43 -0.43
N ILE A 34 -43.14 0.52 0.39
CA ILE A 34 -43.38 -0.91 0.12
C ILE A 34 -44.40 -1.02 -1.04
N ILE A 35 -44.26 -1.97 -1.99
CA ILE A 35 -45.11 -3.19 -2.25
C ILE A 35 -44.42 -4.10 -3.33
N PRO A 36 -44.93 -5.29 -3.77
CA PRO A 36 -44.28 -6.59 -3.55
C PRO A 36 -43.80 -7.32 -4.84
N ILE A 37 -43.07 -8.41 -4.61
CA ILE A 37 -42.41 -9.34 -5.54
C ILE A 37 -43.41 -10.08 -6.45
N PRO A 38 -43.00 -10.41 -7.69
CA PRO A 38 -43.27 -11.74 -8.25
C PRO A 38 -41.99 -12.53 -8.53
N ASP A 39 -42.04 -13.77 -8.07
CA ASP A 39 -41.12 -14.89 -8.28
C ASP A 39 -40.85 -15.13 -9.78
N LEU A 40 -39.58 -15.09 -10.18
CA LEU A 40 -39.14 -15.59 -11.48
C LEU A 40 -37.69 -16.12 -11.38
N GLY A 41 -37.59 -17.45 -11.27
CA GLY A 41 -36.64 -18.25 -12.04
C GLY A 41 -35.15 -17.93 -11.90
N LYS A 42 -34.49 -18.73 -11.06
CA LYS A 42 -33.05 -19.00 -11.03
C LYS A 42 -32.42 -19.01 -12.43
N LEU A 43 -31.74 -17.92 -12.77
CA LEU A 43 -30.71 -17.89 -13.81
C LEU A 43 -29.44 -17.42 -13.09
N ASP A 44 -28.49 -18.34 -12.90
CA ASP A 44 -27.18 -18.06 -12.31
C ASP A 44 -26.36 -17.18 -13.28
N ILE A 45 -26.68 -15.89 -13.32
CA ILE A 45 -25.74 -14.86 -13.76
C ILE A 45 -24.91 -14.57 -12.52
N ILE A 46 -23.72 -15.17 -12.44
CA ILE A 46 -22.66 -14.71 -11.54
C ILE A 46 -22.21 -13.36 -12.12
N GLU A 47 -23.01 -12.33 -11.86
CA GLU A 47 -22.56 -10.97 -12.02
C GLU A 47 -21.56 -10.77 -10.88
N ASP A 48 -20.28 -10.78 -11.25
CA ASP A 48 -19.15 -10.44 -10.38
C ASP A 48 -19.28 -8.96 -9.99
N THR A 49 -20.25 -8.65 -9.12
CA THR A 49 -20.44 -7.31 -8.59
C THR A 49 -19.43 -7.13 -7.45
N THR A 50 -18.14 -7.15 -7.78
CA THR A 50 -17.10 -6.65 -6.87
C THR A 50 -17.46 -5.21 -6.54
N SER A 51 -17.66 -4.93 -5.25
CA SER A 51 -18.01 -3.57 -4.85
C SER A 51 -16.95 -2.57 -5.35
N PRO A 52 -17.31 -1.34 -5.72
CA PRO A 52 -16.33 -0.35 -6.17
C PRO A 52 -15.20 -0.10 -5.15
N GLN A 53 -15.50 -0.29 -3.86
CA GLN A 53 -14.49 -0.22 -2.80
C GLN A 53 -13.54 -1.42 -2.83
N THR A 54 -14.05 -2.64 -3.02
CA THR A 54 -13.22 -3.84 -3.21
C THR A 54 -12.25 -3.65 -4.36
N GLU A 55 -12.75 -3.23 -5.53
CA GLU A 55 -11.91 -3.00 -6.71
C GLU A 55 -10.86 -1.91 -6.45
N PHE A 56 -11.22 -0.84 -5.75
CA PHE A 56 -10.27 0.20 -5.36
C PHE A 56 -9.07 -0.34 -4.57
N TYR A 57 -9.33 -1.17 -3.55
CA TYR A 57 -8.26 -1.78 -2.76
C TYR A 57 -7.44 -2.77 -3.57
N VAL A 58 -8.08 -3.58 -4.43
CA VAL A 58 -7.37 -4.50 -5.31
C VAL A 58 -6.42 -3.75 -6.24
N GLN A 59 -6.91 -2.74 -6.96
CA GLN A 59 -6.08 -1.93 -7.86
C GLN A 59 -4.94 -1.22 -7.12
N LYS A 60 -5.21 -0.71 -5.92
CA LYS A 60 -4.19 -0.08 -5.10
C LYS A 60 -3.06 -1.04 -4.73
N ILE A 61 -3.38 -2.24 -4.26
CA ILE A 61 -2.38 -3.25 -3.91
C ILE A 61 -1.61 -3.70 -5.14
N LEU A 62 -2.29 -3.96 -6.27
CA LEU A 62 -1.64 -4.35 -7.53
C LEU A 62 -0.68 -3.29 -8.05
N SER A 63 -1.07 -2.01 -7.97
CA SER A 63 -0.23 -0.87 -8.35
C SER A 63 1.04 -0.83 -7.50
N ILE A 64 0.90 -0.91 -6.17
CA ILE A 64 2.05 -0.88 -5.26
C ILE A 64 2.97 -2.08 -5.50
N TYR A 65 2.41 -3.29 -5.63
CA TYR A 65 3.17 -4.49 -5.96
C TYR A 65 3.95 -4.34 -7.27
N THR A 66 3.31 -3.80 -8.31
CA THR A 66 3.96 -3.58 -9.61
C THR A 66 5.15 -2.65 -9.47
N LEU A 67 5.02 -1.55 -8.73
CA LEU A 67 6.11 -0.61 -8.49
C LEU A 67 7.24 -1.24 -7.67
N LEU A 68 6.92 -1.96 -6.60
CA LEU A 68 7.90 -2.66 -5.78
C LEU A 68 8.66 -3.72 -6.58
N SER A 69 7.97 -4.47 -7.44
CA SER A 69 8.58 -5.54 -8.26
C SER A 69 9.59 -5.02 -9.30
N GLN A 70 9.54 -3.73 -9.64
CA GLN A 70 10.46 -3.08 -10.57
C GLN A 70 11.71 -2.52 -9.88
N LEU A 71 11.74 -2.49 -8.55
CA LEU A 71 12.89 -2.00 -7.81
C LEU A 71 13.99 -3.06 -7.76
N ALA A 72 15.20 -2.68 -8.19
CA ALA A 72 16.38 -3.53 -8.10
C ALA A 72 16.98 -3.59 -6.68
N ASP A 73 16.65 -2.60 -5.85
CA ASP A 73 17.13 -2.48 -4.47
C ASP A 73 15.95 -2.08 -3.55
N LEU A 74 15.82 -2.82 -2.45
CA LEU A 74 14.79 -2.61 -1.43
C LEU A 74 15.37 -2.03 -0.13
N SER A 75 16.61 -1.54 -0.18
CA SER A 75 17.24 -0.83 0.93
C SER A 75 16.47 0.44 1.29
N PRO A 76 16.47 0.86 2.58
CA PRO A 76 15.79 2.06 3.02
C PRO A 76 16.15 3.28 2.16
N SER A 77 15.13 3.84 1.52
CA SER A 77 15.25 5.02 0.66
C SER A 77 13.91 5.75 0.63
N PRO A 78 13.85 7.04 0.26
CA PRO A 78 12.60 7.78 0.23
C PRO A 78 11.51 7.08 -0.61
N THR A 79 11.88 6.54 -1.77
CA THR A 79 10.95 5.83 -2.67
C THR A 79 10.45 4.52 -2.05
N VAL A 80 11.35 3.68 -1.55
CA VAL A 80 11.00 2.40 -0.91
C VAL A 80 10.11 2.64 0.31
N ASN A 81 10.46 3.62 1.14
CA ASN A 81 9.71 3.95 2.36
C ASN A 81 8.28 4.40 2.06
N VAL A 82 8.08 5.22 1.01
CA VAL A 82 6.74 5.64 0.58
C VAL A 82 5.91 4.46 0.12
N LEU A 83 6.44 3.60 -0.75
CA LEU A 83 5.71 2.45 -1.28
C LEU A 83 5.30 1.46 -0.17
N PHE A 84 6.20 1.15 0.76
CA PHE A 84 5.87 0.29 1.89
C PHE A 84 4.92 0.97 2.88
N SER A 85 5.04 2.28 3.10
CA SER A 85 4.08 3.03 3.93
C SER A 85 2.67 3.01 3.32
N ASP A 86 2.57 3.16 2.00
CA ASP A 86 1.30 3.09 1.28
C ASP A 86 0.71 1.67 1.33
N LEU A 87 1.54 0.63 1.19
CA LEU A 87 1.10 -0.75 1.31
C LEU A 87 0.58 -1.06 2.71
N VAL A 88 1.39 -0.80 3.73
CA VAL A 88 1.03 -1.02 5.14
C VAL A 88 -0.22 -0.21 5.49
N GLY A 89 -0.24 1.07 5.14
CA GLY A 89 -1.40 1.94 5.33
C GLY A 89 -2.67 1.38 4.70
N THR A 90 -2.56 0.79 3.51
CA THR A 90 -3.68 0.11 2.84
C THR A 90 -4.12 -1.13 3.61
N CYS A 91 -3.19 -1.98 4.05
CA CYS A 91 -3.48 -3.22 4.78
C CYS A 91 -4.07 -2.98 6.18
N ILE A 92 -3.70 -1.90 6.86
CA ILE A 92 -4.20 -1.58 8.21
C ILE A 92 -5.46 -0.71 8.21
N THR A 93 -5.95 -0.32 7.04
CA THR A 93 -7.18 0.49 6.96
C THR A 93 -8.38 -0.33 7.42
N ILE A 94 -9.15 0.22 8.36
CA ILE A 94 -10.39 -0.40 8.83
C ILE A 94 -11.46 -0.32 7.73
N VAL A 95 -11.93 -1.49 7.29
CA VAL A 95 -12.99 -1.64 6.28
C VAL A 95 -14.01 -2.67 6.73
N PRO A 96 -15.23 -2.69 6.17
CA PRO A 96 -16.19 -3.76 6.43
C PRO A 96 -15.64 -5.13 6.02
N ASP A 97 -16.03 -6.18 6.73
CA ASP A 97 -15.59 -7.56 6.50
C ASP A 97 -15.90 -8.06 5.08
N SER A 98 -17.00 -7.61 4.48
CA SER A 98 -17.33 -7.92 3.08
C SER A 98 -16.29 -7.38 2.10
N ILE A 99 -15.71 -6.21 2.38
CA ILE A 99 -14.69 -5.57 1.53
C ILE A 99 -13.37 -6.33 1.67
N SER A 100 -12.91 -6.56 2.91
CA SER A 100 -11.64 -7.27 3.13
C SER A 100 -11.67 -8.69 2.58
N LYS A 101 -12.77 -9.44 2.78
CA LYS A 101 -12.96 -10.77 2.18
C LYS A 101 -12.99 -10.71 0.66
N GLY A 102 -13.66 -9.71 0.08
CA GLY A 102 -13.67 -9.50 -1.36
C GLY A 102 -12.26 -9.29 -1.92
N VAL A 103 -11.46 -8.43 -1.28
CA VAL A 103 -10.08 -8.15 -1.71
C VAL A 103 -9.21 -9.40 -1.59
N LEU A 104 -9.30 -10.14 -0.48
CA LEU A 104 -8.48 -11.32 -0.24
C LEU A 104 -8.90 -12.53 -1.10
N SER A 105 -10.16 -12.56 -1.55
CA SER A 105 -10.66 -13.61 -2.46
C SER A 105 -10.41 -13.27 -3.94
N ASP A 106 -9.96 -12.06 -4.25
CA ASP A 106 -9.67 -11.65 -5.62
C ASP A 106 -8.52 -12.49 -6.21
N PRO A 107 -8.70 -13.15 -7.36
CA PRO A 107 -7.67 -13.98 -7.96
C PRO A 107 -6.38 -13.24 -8.29
N ARG A 108 -6.46 -11.95 -8.66
CA ARG A 108 -5.29 -11.11 -8.97
C ARG A 108 -4.45 -10.91 -7.72
N ILE A 109 -5.09 -10.64 -6.58
CA ILE A 109 -4.39 -10.53 -5.29
C ILE A 109 -3.78 -11.86 -4.90
N SER A 110 -4.56 -12.94 -4.95
CA SER A 110 -4.09 -14.28 -4.62
C SER A 110 -2.86 -14.70 -5.43
N SER A 111 -2.81 -14.31 -6.72
CA SER A 111 -1.69 -14.61 -7.62
C SER A 111 -0.37 -13.92 -7.23
N ILE A 112 -0.43 -12.70 -6.69
CA ILE A 112 0.76 -11.92 -6.35
C ILE A 112 1.24 -12.13 -4.91
N LEU A 113 0.39 -12.62 -4.01
CA LEU A 113 0.68 -12.75 -2.58
C LEU A 113 2.00 -13.50 -2.27
N PRO A 114 2.33 -14.63 -2.93
CA PRO A 114 3.61 -15.31 -2.69
C PRO A 114 4.82 -14.43 -3.00
N ALA A 115 4.82 -13.76 -4.16
CA ALA A 115 5.91 -12.88 -4.58
C ALA A 115 5.98 -11.62 -3.71
N LEU A 116 4.84 -11.01 -3.38
CA LEU A 116 4.78 -9.87 -2.48
C LEU A 116 5.34 -10.20 -1.10
N ARG A 117 5.08 -11.41 -0.57
CA ARG A 117 5.66 -11.86 0.70
C ARG A 117 7.19 -11.94 0.64
N VAL A 118 7.76 -12.43 -0.45
CA VAL A 118 9.22 -12.45 -0.66
C VAL A 118 9.78 -11.02 -0.67
N ILE A 119 9.16 -10.10 -1.41
CA ILE A 119 9.55 -8.68 -1.46
C ILE A 119 9.54 -8.07 -0.05
N CYS A 120 8.47 -8.29 0.73
CA CYS A 120 8.38 -7.79 2.10
C CYS A 120 9.50 -8.35 2.99
N SER A 121 9.75 -9.66 2.97
CA SER A 121 10.81 -10.28 3.77
C SER A 121 12.21 -9.79 3.37
N THR A 122 12.46 -9.56 2.07
CA THR A 122 13.73 -8.97 1.62
C THR A 122 13.89 -7.54 2.12
N ALA A 123 12.85 -6.71 2.00
CA ALA A 123 12.88 -5.33 2.46
C ALA A 123 13.07 -5.23 3.99
N GLU A 124 12.44 -6.13 4.76
CA GLU A 124 12.62 -6.25 6.20
C GLU A 124 14.09 -6.52 6.55
N ALA A 125 14.72 -7.52 5.91
CA ALA A 125 16.13 -7.83 6.12
C ALA A 125 17.07 -6.66 5.76
N CYS A 126 16.77 -5.93 4.68
CA CYS A 126 17.50 -4.73 4.30
C CYS A 126 17.37 -3.62 5.37
N MET A 127 16.17 -3.41 5.89
CA MET A 127 15.89 -2.41 6.92
C MET A 127 16.59 -2.75 8.24
N GLU A 128 16.52 -4.01 8.69
CA GLU A 128 17.23 -4.49 9.87
C GLU A 128 18.74 -4.30 9.73
N SER A 129 19.31 -4.67 8.58
CA SER A 129 20.73 -4.51 8.28
C SER A 129 21.17 -3.05 8.29
N TYR A 130 20.35 -2.15 7.73
CA TYR A 130 20.62 -0.71 7.72
C TYR A 130 20.68 -0.15 9.14
N TRP A 131 19.68 -0.46 9.97
CA TRP A 131 19.62 0.06 11.33
C TRP A 131 20.67 -0.56 12.26
N ALA A 132 20.96 -1.86 12.10
CA ALA A 132 22.04 -2.52 12.84
C ALA A 132 23.39 -1.82 12.59
N LYS A 133 23.70 -1.48 11.33
CA LYS A 133 24.90 -0.71 10.97
C LYS A 133 24.88 0.70 11.55
N ALA A 134 23.77 1.42 11.38
CA ALA A 134 23.63 2.79 11.88
C ALA A 134 23.85 2.89 13.40
N ILE A 135 23.23 1.98 14.16
CA ILE A 135 23.38 1.90 15.62
C ILE A 135 24.82 1.55 16.02
N SER A 136 25.44 0.61 15.30
CA SER A 136 26.83 0.21 15.56
C SER A 136 27.82 1.36 15.31
N SER A 137 27.60 2.14 14.25
CA SER A 137 28.41 3.34 13.96
C SER A 137 28.17 4.51 14.92
N ALA A 138 26.99 4.61 15.51
CA ALA A 138 26.68 5.67 16.47
C ALA A 138 27.43 5.48 17.80
N LYS A 139 27.66 4.23 18.22
CA LYS A 139 28.37 3.90 19.47
C LYS A 139 29.87 4.25 19.44
N THR A 140 30.48 4.27 18.26
CA THR A 140 31.92 4.57 18.13
C THR A 140 32.28 6.06 18.21
N CYS A 141 31.30 6.97 18.24
CA CYS A 141 31.54 8.41 18.22
C CYS A 141 31.67 9.06 19.62
N GLU A 142 31.27 8.37 20.70
CA GLU A 142 31.29 8.92 22.07
C GLU A 142 32.56 8.53 22.87
N ASP A 143 33.31 7.50 22.46
CA ASP A 143 34.48 7.00 23.22
C ASP A 143 35.81 7.71 22.86
N GLY A 144 35.80 8.72 21.99
CA GLY A 144 37.02 9.35 21.44
C GLY A 144 37.41 10.73 22.00
N LYS A 145 36.66 11.34 22.92
CA LYS A 145 36.87 12.74 23.34
C LYS A 145 37.25 12.97 24.81
N SER A 146 37.57 11.93 25.58
CA SER A 146 37.96 12.07 27.01
C SER A 146 39.39 11.60 27.32
N ALA A 147 40.37 11.89 26.46
CA ALA A 147 41.77 11.49 26.71
C ALA A 147 42.83 12.60 26.47
N TYR A 148 42.44 13.86 26.23
CA TYR A 148 43.41 14.93 25.93
C TYR A 148 43.26 16.23 26.76
N ILE A 149 42.56 16.24 27.91
CA ILE A 149 42.45 17.45 28.77
C ILE A 149 42.91 17.21 30.21
N LEU A 150 43.87 16.31 30.47
CA LEU A 150 44.45 16.18 31.82
C LEU A 150 45.98 16.00 31.85
N LEU A 151 46.72 16.62 30.93
CA LEU A 151 48.18 16.79 31.07
C LEU A 151 48.66 18.08 30.36
N SER A 152 48.51 19.24 31.00
CA SER A 152 49.36 20.44 30.84
C SER A 152 49.09 21.42 31.98
#